data_AF-A0A0D3C294-F1
#
_entry.id   AF-A0A0D3C294-F1
#
_cell.length_a   1.000
_cell.length_b   1.000
_cell.length_c   1.000
_cell.angle_alpha   90.00
_cell.angle_beta   90.00
_cell.angle_gamma   90.00
#
_symmetry.space_group_name_H-M   'P 1'
#
loop_
_entity.id
_entity.type
_entity.pdbx_description
1 polymer ?
#
loop_
_entity_poly.entity_id
_entity_poly.type
_entity_poly.pdbx_seq_one_letter_code
_entity_poly.pdbx_strand_id
1 'polypeptide(L)'
;MPVHLLVQQPGREHLPFLQLNPRRGHSTWFTKSKNGISRSINQMMYSMLRFGYSKWSVIPSDERELWFRQYVQEFNWHSDLTETVRKKFNEKAMDSYTKQINAWKTVWQKNKKPRFINGGVWEQLIAHWEKEETVETSSRNSKNRKSGRGGKGMYVDNLGACSMSTKEDELIEANDGNPVDRLQLIKVAHTNKTTGQIQDPVIKGVDDLVEAEIVTQSQPLSDDGDSTGASTNLSLLQIIEMVEKAVPKRKVGCLVGLARLASSYPASSSQA
;
A
#
# COMPACT_ATOMS: atom_id res chain seq x y z
N MET A 1 -27.17 17.91 3.49
CA MET A 1 -26.67 17.93 2.11
C MET A 1 -25.97 16.61 1.79
N PRO A 2 -26.39 15.86 0.76
CA PRO A 2 -25.70 14.66 0.26
C PRO A 2 -24.27 14.95 -0.21
N VAL A 3 -23.38 13.95 -0.13
CA VAL A 3 -21.96 14.11 -0.53
C VAL A 3 -21.79 14.46 -2.01
N HIS A 4 -22.56 13.85 -2.91
CA HIS A 4 -22.45 14.14 -4.34
C HIS A 4 -22.73 15.62 -4.66
N LEU A 5 -23.63 16.27 -3.91
CA LEU A 5 -23.87 17.71 -4.06
C LEU A 5 -22.74 18.56 -3.48
N LEU A 6 -22.12 18.13 -2.39
CA LEU A 6 -20.98 18.83 -1.79
C LEU A 6 -19.79 18.90 -2.75
N VAL A 7 -19.54 17.81 -3.48
CA VAL A 7 -18.43 17.71 -4.44
C VAL A 7 -18.63 18.61 -5.66
N GLN A 8 -19.87 18.90 -6.03
CA GLN A 8 -20.22 19.76 -7.17
C GLN A 8 -20.26 21.26 -6.84
N GLN A 9 -20.02 21.65 -5.59
CA GLN A 9 -20.07 23.08 -5.23
C GLN A 9 -18.95 23.86 -5.95
N PRO A 10 -19.27 25.06 -6.46
CA PRO A 10 -18.26 25.92 -7.10
C PRO A 10 -17.18 26.35 -6.12
N GLY A 11 -15.98 26.65 -6.62
CA GLY A 11 -14.85 27.13 -5.82
C GLY A 11 -14.01 26.05 -5.14
N ARG A 12 -14.28 24.77 -5.41
CA ARG A 12 -13.53 23.61 -4.85
C ARG A 12 -12.37 23.15 -5.73
N GLU A 13 -12.03 23.92 -6.76
CA GLU A 13 -10.96 23.64 -7.72
C GLU A 13 -9.56 23.68 -7.10
N HIS A 14 -9.40 24.43 -6.00
CA HIS A 14 -8.13 24.55 -5.27
C HIS A 14 -7.81 23.32 -4.41
N LEU A 15 -8.78 22.43 -4.18
CA LEU A 15 -8.58 21.25 -3.35
C LEU A 15 -7.83 20.15 -4.13
N PRO A 16 -7.01 19.33 -3.46
CA PRO A 16 -6.39 18.17 -4.08
C PRO A 16 -7.41 17.25 -4.76
N PHE A 17 -7.19 17.00 -6.05
CA PHE A 17 -8.12 16.25 -6.87
C PHE A 17 -7.84 14.74 -6.83
N LEU A 18 -8.86 13.93 -6.54
CA LEU A 18 -8.77 12.47 -6.51
C LEU A 18 -9.17 11.85 -7.85
N GLN A 19 -8.26 11.06 -8.42
CA GLN A 19 -8.45 10.37 -9.69
C GLN A 19 -7.83 8.97 -9.62
N LEU A 20 -8.48 7.98 -10.25
CA LEU A 20 -8.05 6.57 -10.23
C LEU A 20 -6.60 6.38 -10.71
N ASN A 21 -6.24 7.06 -11.80
CA ASN A 21 -4.91 7.07 -12.39
C ASN A 21 -4.35 8.49 -12.32
N PRO A 22 -3.83 8.90 -11.16
CA PRO A 22 -3.44 10.27 -10.96
C PRO A 22 -2.14 10.60 -11.70
N ARG A 23 -2.07 11.78 -12.31
CA ARG A 23 -0.82 12.34 -12.83
C ARG A 23 -0.13 13.10 -11.70
N ARG A 24 1.17 12.84 -11.52
CA ARG A 24 1.96 13.50 -10.47
C ARG A 24 1.88 15.02 -10.66
N GLY A 25 1.64 15.75 -9.57
CA GLY A 25 1.53 17.21 -9.57
C GLY A 25 0.14 17.77 -9.90
N HIS A 26 -0.77 16.97 -10.48
CA HIS A 26 -2.11 17.43 -10.88
C HIS A 26 -3.23 16.76 -10.09
N SER A 27 -3.09 15.48 -9.78
CA SER A 27 -4.09 14.71 -9.02
C SER A 27 -3.41 13.67 -8.12
N THR A 28 -4.19 13.03 -7.26
CA THR A 28 -3.69 11.98 -6.37
C THR A 28 -4.69 10.85 -6.19
N TRP A 29 -4.25 9.77 -5.55
CA TRP A 29 -5.10 8.64 -5.22
C TRP A 29 -4.64 7.96 -3.93
N PHE A 30 -5.50 7.11 -3.37
CA PHE A 30 -5.26 6.41 -2.10
C PHE A 30 -4.00 5.51 -2.08
N THR A 31 -3.52 5.11 -3.26
CA THR A 31 -2.29 4.31 -3.42
C THR A 31 -1.02 5.14 -3.39
N LYS A 32 -1.13 6.46 -3.57
CA LYS A 32 0.01 7.38 -3.56
C LYS A 32 0.33 7.86 -2.14
N SER A 33 1.60 8.15 -1.90
CA SER A 33 2.11 8.71 -0.64
C SER A 33 2.23 10.23 -0.70
N LYS A 34 2.49 10.86 0.46
CA LYS A 34 2.74 12.32 0.59
C LYS A 34 1.61 13.23 0.07
N ASN A 35 0.37 12.72 0.04
CA ASN A 35 -0.80 13.42 -0.53
C ASN A 35 -1.81 13.93 0.50
N GLY A 36 -1.47 13.94 1.78
CA GLY A 36 -2.35 14.44 2.85
C GLY A 36 -3.48 13.49 3.28
N ILE A 37 -3.86 12.47 2.50
CA ILE A 37 -5.00 11.57 2.83
C ILE A 37 -4.85 10.93 4.21
N SER A 38 -3.67 10.34 4.49
CA SER A 38 -3.43 9.70 5.78
C SER A 38 -3.41 10.71 6.93
N ARG A 39 -2.94 11.95 6.68
CA ARG A 39 -2.93 13.03 7.66
C ARG A 39 -4.35 13.46 8.01
N SER A 40 -5.19 13.66 7.00
CA SER A 40 -6.62 13.99 7.13
C SER A 40 -7.35 12.98 8.01
N ILE A 41 -7.22 11.68 7.68
CA ILE A 41 -7.82 10.60 8.47
C ILE A 41 -7.28 10.56 9.90
N ASN A 42 -5.96 10.75 10.08
CA ASN A 42 -5.37 10.77 11.41
C ASN A 42 -5.87 11.95 12.25
N GLN A 43 -6.05 13.11 11.64
CA GLN A 43 -6.62 14.27 12.32
C GLN A 43 -8.04 13.99 12.80
N MET A 44 -8.88 13.37 11.96
CA MET A 44 -10.23 12.95 12.35
C MET A 44 -10.21 11.93 13.49
N MET A 45 -9.24 11.02 13.55
CA MET A 45 -9.09 10.13 14.71
C MET A 45 -8.92 10.89 16.04
N TYR A 46 -8.12 11.95 16.05
CA TYR A 46 -7.90 12.72 17.27
C TYR A 46 -9.07 13.67 17.61
N SER A 47 -9.74 14.24 16.61
CA SER A 47 -10.75 15.27 16.82
C SER A 47 -12.19 14.76 16.84
N MET A 48 -12.49 13.66 16.15
CA MET A 48 -13.87 13.19 15.92
C MET A 48 -14.21 11.89 16.67
N LEU A 49 -13.24 11.14 17.20
CA LEU A 49 -13.55 9.94 17.98
C LEU A 49 -14.22 10.31 19.31
N ARG A 50 -15.45 9.82 19.48
CA ARG A 50 -16.24 10.00 20.71
C ARG A 50 -16.06 8.85 21.69
N PHE A 51 -15.82 7.64 21.17
CA PHE A 51 -15.71 6.41 21.95
C PHE A 51 -14.47 5.60 21.58
N GLY A 52 -13.99 4.79 22.52
CA GLY A 52 -12.86 3.88 22.40
C GLY A 52 -13.22 2.60 21.65
N TYR A 53 -13.60 2.71 20.38
CA TYR A 53 -13.91 1.54 19.56
C TYR A 53 -12.67 0.66 19.33
N SER A 54 -12.83 -0.66 19.36
CA SER A 54 -11.70 -1.59 19.16
C SER A 54 -11.29 -1.70 17.69
N LYS A 55 -12.23 -1.50 16.76
CA LYS A 55 -12.07 -1.68 15.31
C LYS A 55 -12.95 -0.67 14.55
N TRP A 56 -12.49 -0.26 13.37
CA TRP A 56 -13.23 0.63 12.46
C TRP A 56 -14.63 0.12 12.11
N SER A 57 -14.80 -1.20 11.94
CA SER A 57 -16.08 -1.81 11.57
C SER A 57 -17.15 -1.67 12.65
N VAL A 58 -16.76 -1.50 13.92
CA VAL A 58 -17.66 -1.35 15.07
C VAL A 58 -18.19 0.08 15.19
N ILE A 59 -17.49 1.06 14.61
CA ILE A 59 -17.93 2.46 14.59
C ILE A 59 -19.29 2.54 13.86
N PRO A 60 -20.30 3.20 14.43
CA PRO A 60 -21.59 3.41 13.80
C PRO A 60 -21.48 4.00 12.38
N SER A 61 -22.40 3.62 11.49
CA SER A 61 -22.33 4.04 10.08
C SER A 61 -22.50 5.55 9.91
N ASP A 62 -23.30 6.18 10.74
CA ASP A 62 -23.49 7.63 10.81
C ASP A 62 -22.21 8.35 11.26
N GLU A 63 -21.49 7.84 12.26
CA GLU A 63 -20.17 8.37 12.64
C GLU A 63 -19.16 8.23 11.49
N ARG A 64 -19.10 7.08 10.81
CA ARG A 64 -18.23 6.90 9.63
C ARG A 64 -18.63 7.84 8.48
N GLU A 65 -19.92 8.12 8.32
CA GLU A 65 -20.41 9.09 7.33
C GLU A 65 -19.97 10.51 7.66
N LEU A 66 -19.97 10.90 8.92
CA LEU A 66 -19.47 12.20 9.35
C LEU A 66 -17.99 12.38 9.01
N TRP A 67 -17.18 11.33 9.21
CA TRP A 67 -15.77 11.35 8.81
C TRP A 67 -15.61 11.51 7.31
N PHE A 68 -16.42 10.78 6.53
CA PHE A 68 -16.38 10.91 5.07
C PHE A 68 -16.80 12.32 4.63
N ARG A 69 -17.81 12.93 5.27
CA ARG A 69 -18.20 14.32 4.99
C ARG A 69 -17.12 15.33 5.35
N GLN A 70 -16.38 15.11 6.44
CA GLN A 70 -15.22 15.94 6.78
C GLN A 70 -14.12 15.77 5.73
N TYR A 71 -13.85 14.53 5.32
CA TYR A 71 -12.88 14.23 4.27
C TYR A 71 -13.22 14.92 2.95
N VAL A 72 -14.51 14.96 2.59
CA VAL A 72 -14.98 15.68 1.41
C VAL A 72 -14.53 17.14 1.48
N GLN A 73 -14.51 17.81 2.63
CA GLN A 73 -14.09 19.23 2.69
C GLN A 73 -12.63 19.47 2.28
N GLU A 74 -11.76 18.48 2.36
CA GLU A 74 -10.33 18.62 2.10
C GLU A 74 -9.92 18.16 0.70
N PHE A 75 -10.80 17.49 -0.04
CA PHE A 75 -10.51 16.87 -1.32
C PHE A 75 -11.63 17.10 -2.32
N ASN A 76 -11.33 16.97 -3.61
CA ASN A 76 -12.33 17.07 -4.67
C ASN A 76 -12.19 15.92 -5.69
N TRP A 77 -13.26 15.59 -6.42
CA TRP A 77 -13.29 14.54 -7.44
C TRP A 77 -14.48 14.69 -8.37
N HIS A 78 -14.55 13.95 -9.47
CA HIS A 78 -15.75 13.89 -10.30
C HIS A 78 -16.88 13.15 -9.56
N SER A 79 -18.12 13.68 -9.59
CA SER A 79 -19.26 13.11 -8.84
C SER A 79 -19.47 11.61 -9.06
N ASP A 80 -19.15 11.10 -10.25
CA ASP A 80 -19.31 9.70 -10.65
C ASP A 80 -18.37 8.76 -9.88
N LEU A 81 -17.29 9.30 -9.31
CA LEU A 81 -16.35 8.56 -8.48
C LEU A 81 -16.76 8.51 -7.00
N THR A 82 -17.84 9.15 -6.58
CA THR A 82 -18.19 9.32 -5.16
C THR A 82 -18.24 7.99 -4.39
N GLU A 83 -18.89 6.96 -4.93
CA GLU A 83 -18.98 5.66 -4.26
C GLU A 83 -17.64 4.91 -4.25
N THR A 84 -16.84 5.06 -5.31
CA THR A 84 -15.49 4.51 -5.37
C THR A 84 -14.58 5.17 -4.34
N VAL A 85 -14.62 6.50 -4.24
CA VAL A 85 -13.86 7.28 -3.25
C VAL A 85 -14.33 6.93 -1.84
N ARG A 86 -15.64 6.81 -1.60
CA ARG A 86 -16.21 6.37 -0.31
C ARG A 86 -15.69 5.00 0.12
N LYS A 87 -15.65 4.03 -0.80
CA LYS A 87 -15.12 2.70 -0.55
C LYS A 87 -13.63 2.75 -0.21
N LYS A 88 -12.84 3.47 -1.01
CA LYS A 88 -11.39 3.62 -0.80
C LYS A 88 -11.04 4.39 0.47
N PHE A 89 -11.84 5.40 0.80
CA PHE A 89 -11.76 6.11 2.07
C PHE A 89 -11.97 5.14 3.23
N ASN A 90 -13.01 4.30 3.20
CA ASN A 90 -13.25 3.32 4.26
C ASN A 90 -12.12 2.28 4.38
N GLU A 91 -11.61 1.77 3.26
CA GLU A 91 -10.44 0.86 3.26
C GLU A 91 -9.23 1.54 3.93
N LYS A 92 -8.96 2.80 3.57
CA LYS A 92 -7.84 3.57 4.10
C LYS A 92 -8.04 3.94 5.58
N ALA A 93 -9.25 4.33 5.96
CA ALA A 93 -9.59 4.68 7.33
C ALA A 93 -9.47 3.46 8.24
N MET A 94 -9.92 2.28 7.79
CA MET A 94 -9.75 1.02 8.51
C MET A 94 -8.27 0.68 8.77
N ASP A 95 -7.42 0.81 7.74
CA ASP A 95 -5.99 0.58 7.85
C ASP A 95 -5.31 1.56 8.83
N SER A 96 -5.56 2.87 8.65
CA SER A 96 -5.03 3.92 9.54
C SER A 96 -5.50 3.75 10.98
N TYR A 97 -6.79 3.45 11.18
CA TYR A 97 -7.37 3.21 12.49
C TYR A 97 -6.70 2.05 13.21
N THR A 98 -6.59 0.91 12.54
CA THR A 98 -5.94 -0.28 13.09
C THR A 98 -4.49 0.00 13.48
N LYS A 99 -3.74 0.71 12.63
CA LYS A 99 -2.36 1.12 12.93
C LYS A 99 -2.29 2.02 14.17
N GLN A 100 -3.19 2.99 14.28
CA GLN A 100 -3.21 3.94 15.40
C GLN A 100 -3.59 3.27 16.73
N ILE A 101 -4.62 2.42 16.74
CA ILE A 101 -5.01 1.64 17.92
C ILE A 101 -3.85 0.77 18.40
N ASN A 102 -3.13 0.11 17.48
CA ASN A 102 -1.96 -0.70 17.84
C ASN A 102 -0.79 0.15 18.36
N ALA A 103 -0.55 1.34 17.80
CA ALA A 103 0.45 2.27 18.29
C ALA A 103 0.11 2.74 19.72
N TRP A 104 -1.14 3.12 19.97
CA TRP A 104 -1.63 3.47 21.29
C TRP A 104 -1.54 2.30 22.28
N LYS A 105 -1.86 1.08 21.86
CA LYS A 105 -1.69 -0.14 22.68
C LYS A 105 -0.23 -0.37 23.07
N THR A 106 0.70 -0.13 22.15
CA THR A 106 2.15 -0.24 22.42
C THR A 106 2.62 0.80 23.44
N VAL A 107 2.03 2.00 23.42
CA VAL A 107 2.31 3.06 24.41
C VAL A 107 1.72 2.70 25.78
N TRP A 108 0.49 2.18 25.81
CA TRP A 108 -0.14 1.67 27.02
C TRP A 108 0.69 0.56 27.69
N GLN A 109 1.18 -0.41 26.92
CA GLN A 109 2.03 -1.50 27.43
C GLN A 109 3.34 -1.01 28.08
N LYS A 110 3.77 0.23 27.79
CA LYS A 110 4.93 0.88 28.42
C LYS A 110 4.53 1.76 29.61
N ASN A 111 3.30 1.62 30.11
CA ASN A 111 2.69 2.43 31.15
C ASN A 111 2.74 3.94 30.83
N LYS A 112 2.52 4.30 29.55
CA LYS A 112 2.50 5.70 29.07
C LYS A 112 1.15 6.03 28.45
N LYS A 113 0.84 7.33 28.34
CA LYS A 113 -0.35 7.85 27.65
C LYS A 113 0.05 8.52 26.31
N PRO A 114 -0.62 8.21 25.19
CA PRO A 114 -0.43 8.92 23.93
C PRO A 114 -0.74 10.42 24.06
N ARG A 115 -0.02 11.25 23.29
CA ARG A 115 -0.30 12.69 23.24
C ARG A 115 -1.63 12.94 22.52
N PHE A 116 -2.40 13.92 23.00
CA PHE A 116 -3.63 14.44 22.39
C PHE A 116 -4.82 13.46 22.28
N ILE A 117 -4.73 12.26 22.85
CA ILE A 117 -5.88 11.36 22.91
C ILE A 117 -6.93 11.88 23.91
N ASN A 118 -8.20 11.83 23.52
CA ASN A 118 -9.31 12.12 24.43
C ASN A 118 -9.28 11.14 25.63
N GLY A 119 -9.47 11.67 26.85
CA GLY A 119 -9.41 10.88 28.09
C GLY A 119 -10.42 9.73 28.15
N GLY A 120 -11.68 10.01 27.82
CA GLY A 120 -12.73 8.98 27.85
C GLY A 120 -12.54 7.90 26.79
N VAL A 121 -12.09 8.29 25.58
CA VAL A 121 -11.72 7.34 24.53
C VAL A 121 -10.58 6.44 25.00
N TRP A 122 -9.58 7.02 25.67
CA TRP A 122 -8.42 6.29 26.18
C TRP A 122 -8.80 5.26 27.25
N GLU A 123 -9.62 5.65 28.22
CA GLU A 123 -10.09 4.75 29.29
C GLU A 123 -10.89 3.57 28.74
N GLN A 124 -11.77 3.82 27.76
CA GLN A 124 -12.54 2.75 27.11
C GLN A 124 -11.65 1.78 26.33
N LEU A 125 -10.59 2.27 25.68
CA LEU A 125 -9.63 1.42 24.99
C LEU A 125 -8.81 0.56 25.97
N ILE A 126 -8.38 1.12 27.10
CA ILE A 126 -7.71 0.36 28.16
C ILE A 126 -8.62 -0.75 28.67
N ALA A 127 -9.86 -0.40 29.04
CA ALA A 127 -10.85 -1.36 29.52
C ALA A 127 -11.09 -2.49 28.50
N HIS A 128 -11.03 -2.21 27.20
CA HIS A 128 -11.08 -3.24 26.17
C HIS A 128 -9.83 -4.13 26.16
N TRP A 129 -8.63 -3.56 26.26
CA TRP A 129 -7.38 -4.32 26.20
C TRP A 129 -7.11 -5.18 27.44
N GLU A 130 -7.68 -4.83 28.59
CA GLU A 130 -7.60 -5.60 29.84
C GLU A 130 -8.52 -6.81 29.87
N LYS A 131 -9.53 -6.89 28.98
CA LYS A 131 -10.42 -8.06 28.90
C LYS A 131 -9.61 -9.31 28.55
N GLU A 132 -9.83 -10.38 29.32
CA GLU A 132 -9.13 -11.66 29.17
C GLU A 132 -9.22 -12.22 27.74
N GLU A 133 -10.42 -12.24 27.15
CA GLU A 133 -10.65 -12.67 25.75
C GLU A 133 -9.77 -11.90 24.75
N THR A 134 -9.58 -10.60 24.98
CA THR A 134 -8.77 -9.73 24.11
C THR A 134 -7.28 -10.04 24.28
N VAL A 135 -6.84 -10.30 25.51
CA VAL A 135 -5.47 -10.73 25.82
C VAL A 135 -5.17 -12.07 25.14
N GLU A 136 -6.01 -13.08 25.32
CA GLU A 136 -5.85 -14.41 24.74
C GLU A 136 -5.80 -14.37 23.22
N THR A 137 -6.76 -13.68 22.59
CA THR A 137 -6.81 -13.53 21.14
C THR A 137 -5.56 -12.84 20.61
N SER A 138 -5.07 -11.80 21.31
CA SER A 138 -3.85 -11.10 20.91
C SER A 138 -2.59 -11.98 21.06
N SER A 139 -2.52 -12.82 22.10
CA SER A 139 -1.43 -13.78 22.32
C SER A 139 -1.41 -14.84 21.21
N ARG A 140 -2.57 -15.43 20.90
CA ARG A 140 -2.72 -16.41 19.82
C ARG A 140 -2.34 -15.80 18.46
N ASN A 141 -2.82 -14.60 18.15
CA ASN A 141 -2.48 -13.92 16.90
C ASN A 141 -0.99 -13.59 16.81
N SER A 142 -0.36 -13.19 17.92
CA SER A 142 1.09 -12.95 17.99
C SER A 142 1.88 -14.22 17.74
N LYS A 143 1.49 -15.35 18.36
CA LYS A 143 2.09 -16.67 18.12
C LYS A 143 1.96 -17.09 16.66
N ASN A 144 0.78 -16.94 16.07
CA ASN A 144 0.53 -17.25 14.65
C ASN A 144 1.39 -16.38 13.73
N ARG A 145 1.51 -15.07 14.01
CA ARG A 145 2.35 -14.15 13.21
C ARG A 145 3.84 -14.47 13.32
N LYS A 146 4.30 -14.95 14.47
CA LYS A 146 5.70 -15.37 14.71
C LYS A 146 5.98 -16.79 14.25
N SER A 147 4.95 -17.59 13.95
CA SER A 147 5.14 -18.90 13.33
C SER A 147 5.87 -18.71 12.00
N GLY A 148 6.99 -19.42 11.84
CA GLY A 148 7.84 -19.23 10.68
C GLY A 148 7.09 -19.59 9.40
N ARG A 149 7.18 -18.72 8.38
CA ARG A 149 6.66 -18.96 7.01
C ARG A 149 7.40 -20.13 6.32
N GLY A 150 7.38 -21.33 6.91
CA GLY A 150 8.27 -22.44 6.54
C GLY A 150 9.75 -22.10 6.76
N GLY A 151 10.09 -21.51 7.91
CA GLY A 151 11.46 -21.06 8.21
C GLY A 151 11.86 -19.71 7.62
N LYS A 152 11.04 -19.10 6.75
CA LYS A 152 11.36 -17.86 6.02
C LYS A 152 11.13 -16.56 6.81
N GLY A 153 11.03 -16.64 8.13
CA GLY A 153 10.86 -15.48 9.01
C GLY A 153 9.57 -14.67 8.76
N MET A 154 9.56 -13.44 9.27
CA MET A 154 8.50 -12.45 9.05
C MET A 154 8.73 -11.71 7.73
N TYR A 155 7.68 -11.27 7.06
CA TYR A 155 7.80 -10.44 5.85
C TYR A 155 8.42 -9.07 6.19
N VAL A 156 9.37 -8.62 5.36
CA VAL A 156 10.08 -7.35 5.53
C VAL A 156 10.08 -6.55 4.22
N ASP A 157 9.66 -5.30 4.29
CA ASP A 157 9.89 -4.28 3.26
C ASP A 157 10.72 -3.12 3.85
N ASN A 158 11.42 -2.38 2.98
CA ASN A 158 12.36 -1.32 3.35
C ASN A 158 11.94 0.06 2.80
N LEU A 159 10.68 0.20 2.36
CA LEU A 159 10.16 1.45 1.79
C LEU A 159 9.80 2.52 2.83
N GLY A 160 9.71 2.15 4.11
CA GLY A 160 9.30 3.05 5.17
C GLY A 160 7.90 3.64 4.91
N ALA A 161 7.72 4.94 5.14
CA ALA A 161 6.46 5.65 4.90
C ALA A 161 6.23 6.00 3.41
N CYS A 162 6.66 5.13 2.50
CA CYS A 162 6.45 5.26 1.06
C CYS A 162 5.75 4.01 0.51
N SER A 163 4.73 4.21 -0.32
CA SER A 163 4.06 3.14 -1.05
C SER A 163 4.86 2.69 -2.26
N MET A 164 4.79 1.41 -2.62
CA MET A 164 5.36 0.85 -3.85
C MET A 164 5.05 1.71 -5.10
N SER A 165 3.79 2.12 -5.29
CA SER A 165 3.40 2.92 -6.47
C SER A 165 4.04 4.29 -6.52
N THR A 166 4.28 4.95 -5.37
CA THR A 166 5.03 6.21 -5.36
C THR A 166 6.52 5.96 -5.60
N LYS A 167 7.05 4.84 -5.11
CA LYS A 167 8.45 4.47 -5.38
C LYS A 167 8.67 4.18 -6.86
N GLU A 168 7.70 3.56 -7.52
CA GLU A 168 7.68 3.32 -8.96
C GLU A 168 7.69 4.64 -9.75
N ASP A 169 6.80 5.59 -9.42
CA ASP A 169 6.82 6.92 -10.05
C ASP A 169 8.18 7.61 -9.87
N GLU A 170 8.77 7.54 -8.67
CA GLU A 170 10.09 8.11 -8.38
C GLU A 170 11.21 7.47 -9.23
N LEU A 171 11.12 6.17 -9.52
CA LEU A 171 12.12 5.49 -10.36
C LEU A 171 11.92 5.82 -11.84
N ILE A 172 10.67 5.92 -12.32
CA ILE A 172 10.36 6.27 -13.71
C ILE A 172 10.90 7.66 -14.04
N GLU A 173 10.74 8.63 -13.14
CA GLU A 173 11.33 9.96 -13.32
C GLU A 173 12.85 9.96 -13.31
N ALA A 174 13.47 9.17 -12.43
CA ALA A 174 14.92 9.02 -12.42
C ALA A 174 15.46 8.35 -13.70
N ASN A 175 14.58 7.70 -14.46
CA ASN A 175 14.85 7.05 -15.74
C ASN A 175 14.34 7.88 -16.94
N ASP A 176 14.27 9.21 -16.79
CA ASP A 176 13.82 10.16 -17.81
C ASP A 176 12.41 9.88 -18.36
N GLY A 177 11.53 9.36 -17.51
CA GLY A 177 10.15 9.02 -17.86
C GLY A 177 9.99 7.63 -18.47
N ASN A 178 11.08 6.87 -18.65
CA ASN A 178 11.01 5.51 -19.16
C ASN A 178 10.48 4.54 -18.08
N PRO A 179 9.57 3.62 -18.45
CA PRO A 179 9.06 2.62 -17.53
C PRO A 179 10.19 1.83 -16.86
N VAL A 180 10.00 1.53 -15.57
CA VAL A 180 10.99 0.82 -14.76
C VAL A 180 10.63 -0.65 -14.70
N ASP A 181 11.66 -1.49 -14.76
CA ASP A 181 11.49 -2.91 -14.63
C ASP A 181 10.98 -3.31 -13.23
N ARG A 182 10.08 -4.28 -13.19
CA ARG A 182 9.43 -4.75 -11.98
C ARG A 182 10.42 -5.40 -11.01
N LEU A 183 11.46 -6.06 -11.54
CA LEU A 183 12.53 -6.61 -10.72
C LEU A 183 13.29 -5.49 -10.02
N GLN A 184 13.64 -4.42 -10.74
CA GLN A 184 14.28 -3.23 -10.16
C GLN A 184 13.43 -2.61 -9.05
N LEU A 185 12.12 -2.50 -9.24
CA LEU A 185 11.20 -1.99 -8.20
C LEU A 185 11.22 -2.88 -6.94
N ILE A 186 11.16 -4.20 -7.10
CA ILE A 186 11.23 -5.16 -5.98
C ILE A 186 12.56 -5.06 -5.25
N LYS A 187 13.69 -5.03 -5.99
CA LYS A 187 15.03 -4.84 -5.42
C LYS A 187 15.09 -3.57 -4.58
N VAL A 188 14.67 -2.44 -5.13
CA VAL A 188 14.68 -1.15 -4.40
C VAL A 188 13.79 -1.19 -3.16
N ALA A 189 12.64 -1.88 -3.23
CA ALA A 189 11.71 -1.96 -2.12
C ALA A 189 12.18 -2.87 -0.97
N HIS A 190 12.95 -3.91 -1.28
CA HIS A 190 13.32 -4.95 -0.32
C HIS A 190 14.79 -4.96 0.08
N THR A 191 15.65 -4.24 -0.64
CA THR A 191 17.06 -4.09 -0.29
C THR A 191 17.22 -3.16 0.91
N ASN A 192 17.92 -3.66 1.92
CA ASN A 192 18.28 -2.87 3.08
C ASN A 192 19.44 -1.94 2.72
N LYS A 193 19.29 -0.63 2.94
CA LYS A 193 20.26 0.39 2.54
C LYS A 193 21.62 0.27 3.22
N THR A 194 21.67 -0.29 4.44
CA THR A 194 22.91 -0.42 5.22
C THR A 194 23.70 -1.66 4.80
N THR A 195 23.00 -2.78 4.56
CA THR A 195 23.64 -4.06 4.21
C THR A 195 23.77 -4.28 2.71
N GLY A 196 23.01 -3.55 1.88
CA GLY A 196 22.93 -3.74 0.44
C GLY A 196 22.24 -5.04 0.02
N GLN A 197 21.64 -5.79 0.95
CA GLN A 197 21.05 -7.11 0.68
C GLN A 197 19.53 -7.11 0.82
N ILE A 198 18.88 -7.97 0.03
CA ILE A 198 17.46 -8.31 0.17
C ILE A 198 17.29 -9.17 1.43
N GLN A 199 16.50 -8.69 2.39
CA GLN A 199 16.36 -9.35 3.69
C GLN A 199 15.24 -10.39 3.75
N ASP A 200 14.19 -10.26 2.93
CA ASP A 200 13.11 -11.25 2.90
C ASP A 200 13.54 -12.47 2.05
N PRO A 201 13.62 -13.68 2.63
CA PRO A 201 14.10 -14.86 1.91
C PRO A 201 13.23 -15.28 0.72
N VAL A 202 11.92 -14.95 0.73
CA VAL A 202 11.05 -15.21 -0.41
C VAL A 202 11.35 -14.26 -1.55
N ILE A 203 11.52 -12.96 -1.24
CA ILE A 203 11.85 -11.97 -2.26
C ILE A 203 13.24 -12.22 -2.84
N LYS A 204 14.20 -12.59 -2.01
CA LYS A 204 15.53 -12.99 -2.48
C LYS A 204 15.46 -14.16 -3.46
N GLY A 205 14.67 -15.19 -3.15
CA GLY A 205 14.49 -16.32 -4.06
C GLY A 205 13.79 -15.96 -5.39
N VAL A 206 12.89 -14.97 -5.39
CA VAL A 206 12.30 -14.43 -6.63
C VAL A 206 13.37 -13.70 -7.44
N ASP A 207 14.19 -12.89 -6.77
CA ASP A 207 15.26 -12.13 -7.39
C ASP A 207 16.27 -13.05 -8.09
N ASP A 208 16.78 -14.04 -7.35
CA ASP A 208 17.74 -15.03 -7.83
C ASP A 208 17.17 -15.84 -9.02
N LEU A 209 15.88 -16.20 -8.98
CA LEU A 209 15.22 -16.97 -10.04
C LEU A 209 15.07 -16.15 -11.33
N VAL A 210 14.62 -14.89 -11.22
CA VAL A 210 14.39 -14.03 -12.39
C VAL A 210 15.72 -13.62 -13.01
N GLU A 211 16.74 -13.29 -12.22
CA GLU A 211 18.09 -13.01 -12.72
C GLU A 211 18.68 -14.21 -13.47
N ALA A 212 18.54 -15.43 -12.93
CA ALA A 212 19.00 -16.63 -13.61
C ALA A 212 18.30 -16.84 -14.96
N GLU A 213 16.98 -16.65 -15.02
CA GLU A 213 16.20 -16.78 -16.25
C GLU A 213 16.59 -15.72 -17.30
N ILE A 214 16.81 -14.46 -16.86
CA ILE A 214 17.33 -13.39 -17.73
C ILE A 214 18.67 -13.81 -18.34
N VAL A 215 19.60 -14.29 -17.52
CA VAL A 215 20.92 -14.74 -17.99
C VAL A 215 20.80 -15.88 -19.00
N THR A 216 19.94 -16.87 -18.74
CA THR A 216 19.72 -17.99 -19.67
C THR A 216 19.13 -17.54 -21.00
N GLN A 217 18.17 -16.62 -21.00
CA GLN A 217 17.52 -16.13 -22.24
C GLN A 217 18.38 -15.12 -23.02
N SER A 218 19.34 -14.45 -22.37
CA SER A 218 20.28 -13.53 -23.03
C SER A 218 21.55 -14.22 -23.58
N GLN A 219 21.74 -15.53 -23.35
CA GLN A 219 22.86 -16.26 -23.94
C GLN A 219 22.63 -16.53 -25.44
N PRO A 220 23.66 -16.31 -26.30
CA PRO A 220 23.56 -16.69 -27.71
C PRO A 220 23.45 -18.21 -27.83
N LEU A 221 22.44 -18.68 -28.57
CA LEU A 221 22.38 -20.05 -29.07
C LEU A 221 23.57 -20.23 -30.02
N SER A 222 24.65 -20.81 -29.53
CA SER A 222 25.74 -21.25 -30.38
C SER A 222 25.30 -22.55 -31.05
N ASP A 223 24.84 -22.44 -32.30
CA ASP A 223 24.89 -23.52 -33.26
C ASP A 223 25.48 -22.95 -34.56
N ASP A 224 26.41 -23.69 -35.14
CA ASP A 224 27.43 -23.22 -36.08
C ASP A 224 26.92 -22.37 -37.26
N GLY A 225 27.59 -21.23 -37.50
CA GLY A 225 27.64 -20.58 -38.81
C GLY A 225 27.03 -19.17 -38.90
N ASP A 226 27.92 -18.17 -38.86
CA ASP A 226 27.81 -16.85 -39.52
C ASP A 226 26.50 -16.04 -39.32
N SER A 227 26.44 -15.21 -38.27
CA SER A 227 25.93 -13.83 -38.41
C SER A 227 26.09 -13.00 -37.15
N THR A 228 26.28 -11.70 -37.40
CA THR A 228 26.38 -10.56 -36.51
C THR A 228 25.73 -10.72 -35.12
N GLY A 229 26.57 -10.60 -34.07
CA GLY A 229 26.13 -10.59 -32.68
C GLY A 229 25.12 -9.49 -32.36
N ALA A 230 23.85 -9.86 -32.32
CA ALA A 230 22.79 -9.07 -31.72
C ALA A 230 22.45 -9.68 -30.35
N SER A 231 23.00 -9.09 -29.28
CA SER A 231 22.55 -9.34 -27.92
C SER A 231 21.05 -9.05 -27.84
N THR A 232 20.23 -10.07 -27.65
CA THR A 232 18.77 -9.92 -27.56
C THR A 232 18.45 -9.37 -26.17
N ASN A 233 18.47 -8.04 -26.03
CA ASN A 233 18.01 -7.38 -24.81
C ASN A 233 16.53 -7.74 -24.62
N LEU A 234 16.20 -8.47 -23.54
CA LEU A 234 14.82 -8.84 -23.22
C LEU A 234 13.95 -7.59 -23.13
N SER A 235 12.74 -7.67 -23.70
CA SER A 235 11.78 -6.58 -23.59
C SER A 235 11.29 -6.44 -22.15
N LEU A 236 10.94 -5.22 -21.77
CA LEU A 236 10.36 -4.90 -20.46
C LEU A 236 9.15 -5.80 -20.13
N LEU A 237 8.31 -6.08 -21.12
CA LEU A 237 7.13 -6.94 -20.95
C LEU A 237 7.49 -8.38 -20.58
N GLN A 238 8.56 -8.93 -21.18
CA GLN A 238 9.04 -10.27 -20.84
C GLN A 238 9.54 -10.32 -19.39
N ILE A 239 10.27 -9.30 -18.93
CA ILE A 239 10.76 -9.25 -17.55
C ILE A 239 9.59 -9.11 -16.55
N ILE A 240 8.59 -8.28 -16.85
CA ILE A 240 7.38 -8.17 -16.04
C ILE A 240 6.69 -9.52 -15.90
N GLU A 241 6.51 -10.25 -17.01
CA GLU A 241 5.85 -11.55 -17.00
C GLU A 241 6.64 -12.58 -16.18
N MET A 242 7.97 -12.61 -16.30
CA MET A 242 8.84 -13.48 -15.49
C MET A 242 8.69 -13.20 -14.00
N VAL A 243 8.72 -11.92 -13.59
CA VAL A 243 8.53 -11.54 -12.19
C VAL A 243 7.14 -11.93 -11.69
N GLU A 244 6.08 -11.68 -12.46
CA GLU A 244 4.71 -12.04 -12.06
C GLU A 244 4.48 -13.56 -11.93
N LYS A 245 5.19 -14.37 -12.73
CA LYS A 245 5.20 -15.84 -12.62
C LYS A 245 6.00 -16.31 -11.40
N ALA A 246 7.16 -15.71 -11.14
CA ALA A 246 8.04 -16.08 -10.03
C ALA A 246 7.45 -15.71 -8.65
N VAL A 247 6.70 -14.62 -8.58
CA VAL A 247 6.18 -14.11 -7.31
C VAL A 247 5.02 -14.96 -6.78
N PRO A 248 5.10 -15.46 -5.52
CA PRO A 248 4.02 -16.24 -4.94
C PRO A 248 2.70 -15.46 -4.85
N LYS A 249 1.60 -16.12 -5.22
CA LYS A 249 0.23 -15.58 -5.12
C LYS A 249 -0.35 -15.85 -3.73
N ARG A 250 -1.00 -14.84 -3.11
CA ARG A 250 -1.80 -15.01 -1.89
C ARG A 250 -3.24 -15.43 -2.24
N LYS A 251 -4.00 -15.93 -1.25
CA LYS A 251 -5.41 -16.36 -1.36
C LYS A 251 -6.39 -15.36 -2.03
N VAL A 252 -5.99 -14.10 -2.22
CA VAL A 252 -6.82 -13.03 -2.81
C VAL A 252 -6.16 -12.45 -4.09
N GLY A 253 -5.37 -13.25 -4.81
CA GLY A 253 -4.69 -12.83 -6.05
C GLY A 253 -3.59 -11.77 -5.87
N CYS A 254 -3.30 -11.34 -4.64
CA CYS A 254 -2.22 -10.40 -4.35
C CYS A 254 -0.86 -11.10 -4.47
N LEU A 255 0.04 -10.53 -5.25
CA LEU A 255 1.43 -10.96 -5.41
C LEU A 255 2.26 -10.56 -4.18
N VAL A 256 3.11 -11.44 -3.66
CA VAL A 256 3.99 -11.14 -2.52
C VAL A 256 5.10 -10.17 -2.96
N GLY A 257 5.37 -9.08 -2.22
CA GLY A 257 6.39 -8.10 -2.63
C GLY A 257 5.90 -7.05 -3.62
N LEU A 258 4.71 -7.25 -4.19
CA LEU A 258 4.07 -6.32 -5.12
C LEU A 258 2.75 -5.88 -4.49
N ALA A 259 2.56 -4.58 -4.29
CA ALA A 259 1.30 -4.05 -3.75
C ALA A 259 0.11 -4.45 -4.65
N ARG A 260 -1.14 -4.13 -4.23
CA ARG A 260 -2.29 -4.15 -5.15
C ARG A 260 -2.06 -3.09 -6.23
N LEU A 261 -1.31 -3.43 -7.28
CA LEU A 261 -1.25 -2.65 -8.49
C LEU A 261 -2.62 -2.79 -9.15
N ALA A 262 -3.32 -1.66 -9.33
CA ALA A 262 -4.31 -1.63 -10.39
C ALA A 262 -3.51 -1.90 -11.66
N SER A 263 -3.87 -2.95 -12.40
CA SER A 263 -3.26 -3.32 -13.68
C SER A 263 -3.01 -2.07 -14.52
N SER A 264 -1.78 -1.56 -14.48
CA SER A 264 -1.39 -0.28 -15.09
C SER A 264 -0.80 -0.47 -16.48
N TYR A 265 -0.70 -1.71 -16.97
CA TYR A 265 -0.48 -1.93 -18.38
C TYR A 265 -1.84 -1.92 -19.08
N PRO A 266 -2.10 -0.96 -19.99
CA PRO A 266 -3.19 -1.14 -20.94
C PRO A 266 -2.90 -2.45 -21.67
N ALA A 267 -3.84 -3.39 -21.61
CA ALA A 267 -3.87 -4.46 -22.58
C ALA A 267 -3.77 -3.78 -23.95
N SER A 268 -2.76 -4.15 -24.74
CA SER A 268 -2.63 -3.72 -26.12
C SER A 268 -4.00 -3.80 -26.77
N SER A 269 -4.55 -2.64 -27.13
CA SER A 269 -5.72 -2.56 -27.98
C SER A 269 -5.27 -3.08 -29.33
N SER A 270 -5.42 -4.38 -29.56
CA SER A 270 -5.44 -4.94 -30.90
C SER A 270 -6.60 -4.27 -31.64
N GLN A 271 -6.25 -3.43 -32.61
CA GLN A 271 -7.20 -2.88 -33.57
C GLN A 271 -7.97 -4.00 -34.25
N ALA A 272 -9.28 -3.77 -34.43
CA ALA A 272 -10.03 -4.14 -35.61
C ALA A 272 -10.96 -2.96 -35.92
#